data_AF-A0A497GIW6-F1
#
_entry.id   AF-A0A497GIW6-F1
#
_cell.length_a   1.000
_cell.length_b   1.000
_cell.length_c   1.000
_cell.angle_alpha   90.00
_cell.angle_beta   90.00
_cell.angle_gamma   90.00
#
_symmetry.space_group_name_H-M   'P 1'
#
loop_
_entity.id
_entity.type
_entity.pdbx_description
1 polymer ?
#
loop_
_entity_poly.entity_id
_entity_poly.type
_entity_poly.pdbx_seq_one_letter_code
_entity_poly.pdbx_strand_id
1 'polypeptide(L)'
;MTKSSISIGLVLLLFSAMILLSAMSSVTKVRAQLEWEVTATEVIVRTPEFEIHVSKRGGIVAYYLGGAQVLGDTSLAFWGPGWSGFWQTTWEGEITKEPDIEQFEGGVKITTYCRWDIPKGLYFDFITVHRIYESGAVVISYLVKTWEASDFAGAAIFVRYPCDVFKGRYFAAFRGGNLVFEVEKLPEEHEPGSGFWQIQSGVFSVAYISAPGGAINVILAYITPSEIDTELSDEREWGGNEYATKGWIQDLVPKTAGGEANFTWIIFPHTRGGEFNKRAVEIMQLQASAYSYVAKVERIARSAAAKENLAKAKALLPKVLEAICRADLDTAKRYADEAYNYARAAFTIELRRASTLYIIIPLVVCVVVLGWAIRRWARSWKAERIEG
;
A
#
# COMPACT_ATOMS: atom_id res chain seq x y z
N MET A 1 53.21 22.89 42.41
CA MET A 1 53.16 21.69 41.55
C MET A 1 51.70 21.26 41.39
N THR A 2 50.94 21.84 40.47
CA THR A 2 49.48 21.58 40.29
C THR A 2 49.07 21.70 38.82
N LYS A 3 49.94 21.26 37.89
CA LYS A 3 49.65 21.27 36.44
C LYS A 3 49.57 19.89 35.79
N SER A 4 49.85 18.80 36.53
CA SER A 4 49.91 17.44 35.95
C SER A 4 48.62 16.64 36.15
N SER A 5 47.82 16.92 37.19
CA SER A 5 46.65 16.10 37.54
C SER A 5 45.40 16.40 36.69
N ILE A 6 45.29 17.64 36.18
CA ILE A 6 44.15 18.07 35.34
C ILE A 6 44.23 17.43 33.94
N SER A 7 45.44 17.24 33.42
CA SER A 7 45.70 16.65 32.10
C SER A 7 45.33 15.17 32.05
N ILE A 8 45.61 14.42 33.12
CA ILE A 8 45.35 12.97 33.19
C ILE A 8 43.84 12.71 33.32
N GLY A 9 43.12 13.52 34.11
CA GLY A 9 41.68 13.40 34.26
C GLY A 9 40.91 13.66 32.95
N LEU A 10 41.32 14.68 32.18
CA LEU A 10 40.69 15.01 30.90
C LEU A 10 40.93 13.91 29.85
N VAL A 11 42.13 13.34 29.82
CA VAL A 11 42.49 12.25 28.91
C VAL A 11 41.70 10.98 29.24
N LEU A 12 41.55 10.64 30.53
CA LEU A 12 40.73 9.49 30.95
C LEU A 12 39.26 9.68 30.58
N LEU A 13 38.71 10.88 30.73
CA LEU A 13 37.31 11.17 30.41
C LEU A 13 37.05 11.10 28.90
N LEU A 14 37.99 11.60 28.09
CA LEU A 14 37.95 11.45 26.62
C LEU A 14 38.12 9.99 26.17
N PHE A 15 38.98 9.22 26.84
CA PHE A 15 39.14 7.79 26.57
C PHE A 15 37.89 7.00 26.95
N SER A 16 37.27 7.29 28.09
CA SER A 16 36.00 6.69 28.51
C SER A 16 34.87 7.07 27.55
N ALA A 17 34.80 8.32 27.10
CA ALA A 17 33.83 8.76 26.09
C ALA A 17 34.04 8.08 24.73
N MET A 18 35.29 7.91 24.29
CA MET A 18 35.61 7.17 23.07
C MET A 18 35.28 5.68 23.18
N ILE A 19 35.53 5.06 24.33
CA ILE A 19 35.16 3.66 24.57
C ILE A 19 33.64 3.50 24.55
N LEU A 20 32.89 4.41 25.22
CA LEU A 20 31.43 4.45 25.17
C LEU A 20 30.90 4.65 23.74
N LEU A 21 31.46 5.58 22.98
CA LEU A 21 31.11 5.81 21.57
C LEU A 21 31.44 4.59 20.69
N SER A 22 32.56 3.91 20.94
CA SER A 22 32.95 2.69 20.23
C SER A 22 32.09 1.46 20.58
N ALA A 23 31.57 1.41 21.81
CA ALA A 23 30.64 0.38 22.26
C ALA A 23 29.22 0.58 21.70
N MET A 24 28.85 1.81 21.31
CA MET A 24 27.57 2.08 20.65
C MET A 24 27.60 1.85 19.13
N SER A 25 28.78 1.68 18.51
CA SER A 25 28.93 1.50 17.05
C SER A 25 28.88 0.05 16.54
N SER A 26 28.49 -0.90 17.39
CA SER A 26 28.25 -2.27 16.95
C SER A 26 27.00 -2.85 17.60
N VAL A 27 25.85 -2.19 17.36
CA VAL A 27 24.61 -2.95 17.24
C VAL A 27 24.76 -3.73 15.95
N THR A 28 25.34 -4.92 16.06
CA THR A 28 25.24 -5.96 15.05
C THR A 28 23.75 -6.02 14.72
N LYS A 29 23.37 -5.70 13.47
CA LYS A 29 22.03 -5.97 12.95
C LYS A 29 21.86 -7.49 12.94
N VAL A 30 21.64 -8.09 14.10
CA VAL A 30 21.04 -9.40 14.21
C VAL A 30 19.70 -9.19 13.53
N ARG A 31 19.49 -9.83 12.36
CA ARG A 31 18.14 -9.94 11.80
C ARG A 31 17.28 -10.48 12.93
N ALA A 32 16.38 -9.66 13.47
CA ALA A 32 15.49 -10.10 14.52
C ALA A 32 14.61 -11.18 13.90
N GLN A 33 14.88 -12.43 14.25
CA GLN A 33 14.07 -13.54 13.80
C GLN A 33 12.70 -13.37 14.45
N LEU A 34 11.64 -13.40 13.64
CA LEU A 34 10.28 -13.29 14.15
C LEU A 34 9.94 -14.50 15.02
N GLU A 35 9.54 -14.25 16.25
CA GLU A 35 8.96 -15.25 17.14
C GLU A 35 7.45 -15.15 17.09
N TRP A 36 6.75 -16.27 17.24
CA TRP A 36 5.29 -16.25 17.34
C TRP A 36 4.74 -17.25 18.35
N GLU A 37 3.58 -16.91 18.90
CA GLU A 37 2.80 -17.73 19.81
C GLU A 37 1.36 -17.82 19.29
N VAL A 38 0.79 -19.02 19.30
CA VAL A 38 -0.62 -19.23 18.94
C VAL A 38 -1.42 -19.43 20.22
N THR A 39 -2.34 -18.51 20.49
CA THR A 39 -3.23 -18.56 21.66
C THR A 39 -4.58 -19.16 21.27
N ALA A 40 -5.58 -19.11 22.15
CA ALA A 40 -6.94 -19.54 21.83
C ALA A 40 -7.59 -18.64 20.76
N THR A 41 -7.30 -17.34 20.75
CA THR A 41 -7.99 -16.34 19.93
C THR A 41 -7.09 -15.63 18.92
N GLU A 42 -5.77 -15.70 19.10
CA GLU A 42 -4.82 -14.87 18.35
C GLU A 42 -3.56 -15.65 17.95
N VAL A 43 -2.82 -15.08 17.01
CA VAL A 43 -1.41 -15.36 16.76
C VAL A 43 -0.63 -14.08 17.09
N ILE A 44 0.25 -14.17 18.08
CA ILE A 44 1.06 -13.04 18.55
C ILE A 44 2.44 -13.17 17.92
N VAL A 45 2.83 -12.22 17.07
CA VAL A 45 4.15 -12.16 16.43
C VAL A 45 4.98 -11.06 17.08
N ARG A 46 6.20 -11.38 17.52
CA ARG A 46 7.01 -10.42 18.27
C ARG A 46 8.48 -10.41 17.86
N THR A 47 9.08 -9.25 18.06
CA THR A 47 10.52 -8.97 18.06
C THR A 47 10.83 -8.09 19.27
N PRO A 48 12.10 -7.80 19.57
CA PRO A 48 12.43 -6.79 20.57
C PRO A 48 11.88 -5.38 20.25
N GLU A 49 11.56 -5.09 18.99
CA GLU A 49 11.10 -3.77 18.54
C GLU A 49 9.58 -3.64 18.50
N PHE A 50 8.86 -4.72 18.16
CA PHE A 50 7.41 -4.69 17.96
C PHE A 50 6.72 -6.00 18.36
N GLU A 51 5.42 -5.89 18.63
CA GLU A 51 4.51 -7.01 18.88
C GLU A 51 3.20 -6.81 18.12
N ILE A 52 2.72 -7.82 17.42
CA ILE A 52 1.54 -7.76 16.55
C ILE A 52 0.59 -8.89 16.93
N HIS A 53 -0.63 -8.52 17.31
CA HIS A 53 -1.70 -9.44 17.67
C HIS A 53 -2.61 -9.65 16.47
N VAL A 54 -2.48 -10.80 15.81
CA VAL A 54 -3.34 -11.19 14.69
C VAL A 54 -4.52 -11.99 15.20
N SER A 55 -5.74 -11.55 14.95
CA SER A 55 -6.93 -12.32 15.34
C SER A 55 -7.06 -13.58 14.48
N LYS A 56 -7.37 -14.73 15.09
CA LYS A 56 -7.76 -15.95 14.36
C LYS A 56 -9.04 -15.77 13.54
N ARG A 57 -9.84 -14.73 13.81
CA ARG A 57 -11.01 -14.35 13.01
C ARG A 57 -10.67 -13.43 11.82
N GLY A 58 -9.45 -12.90 11.78
CA GLY A 58 -8.96 -12.01 10.71
C GLY A 58 -8.71 -10.59 11.19
N GLY A 59 -7.69 -9.94 10.63
CA GLY A 59 -7.29 -8.58 11.01
C GLY A 59 -6.25 -8.55 12.13
N ILE A 60 -5.88 -7.35 12.55
CA ILE A 60 -4.94 -7.09 13.65
C ILE A 60 -5.74 -6.51 14.81
N VAL A 61 -5.65 -7.10 15.99
CA VAL A 61 -6.31 -6.60 17.22
C VAL A 61 -5.53 -5.43 17.80
N ALA A 62 -4.20 -5.58 17.86
CA ALA A 62 -3.29 -4.56 18.34
C ALA A 62 -1.93 -4.69 17.68
N TYR A 63 -1.27 -3.55 17.49
CA TYR A 63 0.14 -3.47 17.12
C TYR A 63 0.84 -2.61 18.15
N TYR A 64 1.91 -3.13 18.75
CA TYR A 64 2.80 -2.40 19.64
C TYR A 64 4.16 -2.15 18.98
N LEU A 65 4.68 -0.92 19.08
CA LEU A 65 6.00 -0.55 18.60
C LEU A 65 6.73 0.18 19.73
N GLY A 66 7.87 -0.36 20.18
CA GLY A 66 8.59 0.18 21.34
C GLY A 66 7.75 0.18 22.63
N GLY A 67 6.82 -0.76 22.77
CA GLY A 67 5.92 -0.88 23.93
C GLY A 67 4.68 0.02 23.91
N ALA A 68 4.54 0.94 22.96
CA ALA A 68 3.34 1.76 22.78
C ALA A 68 2.39 1.09 21.78
N GLN A 69 1.08 1.09 22.06
CA GLN A 69 0.08 0.62 21.08
C GLN A 69 -0.03 1.65 19.95
N VAL A 70 0.37 1.26 18.74
CA VAL A 70 0.39 2.11 17.54
C VAL A 70 -0.73 1.80 16.56
N LEU A 71 -1.41 0.66 16.72
CA LEU A 71 -2.67 0.39 16.03
C LEU A 71 -3.63 -0.31 17.00
N GLY A 72 -4.89 0.07 16.92
CA GLY A 72 -6.02 -0.71 17.44
C GLY A 72 -6.52 -1.69 16.38
N ASP A 73 -7.79 -2.10 16.51
CA ASP A 73 -8.37 -3.05 15.57
C ASP A 73 -8.28 -2.54 14.12
N THR A 74 -7.66 -3.38 13.30
CA THR A 74 -7.41 -3.11 11.89
C THR A 74 -7.89 -4.30 11.06
N SER A 75 -9.03 -4.13 10.39
CA SER A 75 -9.72 -5.21 9.68
C SER A 75 -10.78 -4.70 8.71
N LEU A 76 -11.61 -5.62 8.20
CA LEU A 76 -12.88 -5.23 7.60
C LEU A 76 -13.91 -4.97 8.70
N ALA A 77 -14.70 -3.90 8.51
CA ALA A 77 -15.81 -3.50 9.37
C ALA A 77 -17.09 -3.42 8.54
N PHE A 78 -18.22 -3.80 9.14
CA PHE A 78 -19.53 -3.80 8.50
C PHE A 78 -20.57 -3.14 9.40
N TRP A 79 -21.48 -2.39 8.77
CA TRP A 79 -22.67 -1.83 9.38
C TRP A 79 -23.89 -2.45 8.70
N GLY A 80 -24.81 -2.97 9.50
CA GLY A 80 -25.98 -3.68 9.02
C GLY A 80 -26.97 -2.75 8.30
N PRO A 81 -28.06 -3.32 7.77
CA PRO A 81 -29.07 -2.55 7.05
C PRO A 81 -29.57 -1.34 7.86
N GLY A 82 -29.72 -0.18 7.21
CA GLY A 82 -30.11 1.05 7.88
C GLY A 82 -29.09 1.59 8.90
N TRP A 83 -27.80 1.27 8.72
CA TRP A 83 -26.71 1.62 9.65
C TRP A 83 -26.88 1.01 11.06
N SER A 84 -27.59 -0.11 11.14
CA SER A 84 -27.83 -0.79 12.42
C SER A 84 -26.70 -1.77 12.74
N GLY A 85 -26.19 -1.69 13.97
CA GLY A 85 -25.11 -2.54 14.44
C GLY A 85 -23.76 -2.28 13.77
N PHE A 86 -22.72 -2.90 14.34
CA PHE A 86 -21.34 -2.75 13.91
C PHE A 86 -20.57 -4.04 14.23
N TRP A 87 -19.90 -4.59 13.22
CA TRP A 87 -19.16 -5.84 13.32
C TRP A 87 -17.80 -5.71 12.66
N GLN A 88 -16.76 -6.29 13.27
CA GLN A 88 -15.42 -6.33 12.71
C GLN A 88 -14.83 -7.72 12.78
N THR A 89 -14.05 -8.10 11.77
CA THR A 89 -13.51 -9.46 11.70
C THR A 89 -12.49 -9.75 12.79
N THR A 90 -11.98 -8.74 13.51
CA THR A 90 -11.05 -8.97 14.63
C THR A 90 -11.70 -9.69 15.80
N TRP A 91 -13.00 -9.45 16.07
CA TRP A 91 -13.70 -10.07 17.20
C TRP A 91 -14.96 -10.85 16.83
N GLU A 92 -15.51 -10.69 15.62
CA GLU A 92 -16.74 -11.37 15.19
C GLU A 92 -16.50 -12.60 14.34
N GLY A 93 -17.39 -13.59 14.50
CA GLY A 93 -17.44 -14.80 13.70
C GLY A 93 -16.86 -16.06 14.36
N GLU A 94 -17.13 -17.18 13.71
CA GLU A 94 -16.63 -18.51 14.07
C GLU A 94 -15.29 -18.77 13.39
N ILE A 95 -14.31 -19.25 14.15
CA ILE A 95 -13.03 -19.72 13.61
C ILE A 95 -13.26 -21.10 12.99
N THR A 96 -13.26 -21.19 11.66
CA THR A 96 -13.60 -22.42 10.94
C THR A 96 -12.41 -23.38 10.81
N LYS A 97 -11.20 -22.88 10.99
CA LYS A 97 -9.95 -23.65 10.94
C LYS A 97 -8.86 -22.92 11.74
N GLU A 98 -7.96 -23.69 12.35
CA GLU A 98 -6.72 -23.14 12.92
C GLU A 98 -5.87 -22.42 11.86
N PRO A 99 -5.13 -21.35 12.23
CA PRO A 99 -4.32 -20.60 11.27
C PRO A 99 -3.20 -21.44 10.65
N ASP A 100 -2.97 -21.26 9.34
CA ASP A 100 -1.77 -21.78 8.68
C ASP A 100 -0.64 -20.76 8.82
N ILE A 101 0.52 -21.19 9.32
CA ILE A 101 1.68 -20.32 9.56
C ILE A 101 2.88 -20.83 8.75
N GLU A 102 3.43 -19.98 7.89
CA GLU A 102 4.56 -20.29 7.02
C GLU A 102 5.65 -19.23 7.17
N GLN A 103 6.86 -19.64 7.55
CA GLN A 103 8.03 -18.76 7.45
C GLN A 103 8.40 -18.54 5.98
N PHE A 104 8.82 -17.32 5.64
CA PHE A 104 9.45 -17.02 4.37
C PHE A 104 10.70 -16.17 4.62
N GLU A 105 11.52 -15.96 3.60
CA GLU A 105 12.71 -15.14 3.74
C GLU A 105 12.34 -13.69 4.16
N GLY A 106 12.73 -13.30 5.37
CA GLY A 106 12.47 -11.96 5.91
C GLY A 106 11.08 -11.75 6.51
N GLY A 107 10.32 -12.81 6.80
CA GLY A 107 9.00 -12.67 7.42
C GLY A 107 8.26 -13.96 7.76
N VAL A 108 7.02 -13.80 8.23
CA VAL A 108 6.06 -14.87 8.49
C VAL A 108 4.72 -14.57 7.80
N LYS A 109 4.11 -15.59 7.19
CA LYS A 109 2.78 -15.54 6.61
C LYS A 109 1.82 -16.29 7.53
N ILE A 110 0.78 -15.61 7.99
CA ILE A 110 -0.32 -16.18 8.77
C ILE A 110 -1.57 -16.15 7.90
N THR A 111 -2.26 -17.28 7.79
CA THR A 111 -3.56 -17.35 7.09
C THR A 111 -4.64 -17.77 8.07
N THR A 112 -5.70 -16.97 8.21
CA THR A 112 -6.82 -17.23 9.13
C THR A 112 -8.12 -17.44 8.38
N TYR A 113 -9.06 -18.13 9.05
CA TYR A 113 -10.29 -18.62 8.45
C TYR A 113 -11.47 -18.34 9.39
N CYS A 114 -12.41 -17.52 8.94
CA CYS A 114 -13.54 -17.09 9.74
C CYS A 114 -14.84 -17.17 8.95
N ARG A 115 -15.92 -17.57 9.61
CA ARG A 115 -17.29 -17.50 9.07
C ARG A 115 -18.14 -16.57 9.92
N TRP A 116 -18.80 -15.65 9.25
CA TRP A 116 -19.91 -14.88 9.79
C TRP A 116 -21.22 -15.55 9.41
N ASP A 117 -22.01 -15.82 10.44
CA ASP A 117 -23.41 -16.20 10.37
C ASP A 117 -24.16 -15.28 11.35
N ILE A 118 -24.24 -14.00 10.99
CA ILE A 118 -24.84 -12.98 11.85
C ILE A 118 -26.31 -12.86 11.47
N PRO A 119 -27.28 -13.12 12.38
CA PRO A 119 -28.73 -13.08 12.12
C PRO A 119 -29.30 -11.71 11.69
N LYS A 120 -28.45 -10.75 11.36
CA LYS A 120 -28.75 -9.41 10.83
C LYS A 120 -28.47 -9.30 9.33
N GLY A 121 -28.25 -10.43 8.65
CA GLY A 121 -28.07 -10.46 7.20
C GLY A 121 -26.61 -10.38 6.75
N LEU A 122 -25.64 -10.79 7.59
CA LEU A 122 -24.22 -10.82 7.21
C LEU A 122 -23.72 -12.26 7.22
N TYR A 123 -23.55 -12.83 6.03
CA TYR A 123 -23.23 -14.23 5.79
C TYR A 123 -22.00 -14.36 4.89
N PHE A 124 -20.82 -14.31 5.52
CA PHE A 124 -19.54 -14.25 4.82
C PHE A 124 -18.55 -15.30 5.33
N ASP A 125 -17.76 -15.83 4.42
CA ASP A 125 -16.51 -16.53 4.71
C ASP A 125 -15.36 -15.57 4.45
N PHE A 126 -14.45 -15.45 5.40
CA PHE A 126 -13.24 -14.66 5.31
C PHE A 126 -12.02 -15.57 5.34
N ILE A 127 -11.17 -15.43 4.34
CA ILE A 127 -9.80 -15.93 4.38
C ILE A 127 -8.89 -14.70 4.44
N THR A 128 -8.17 -14.55 5.54
CA THR A 128 -7.26 -13.41 5.73
C THR A 128 -5.83 -13.89 5.69
N VAL A 129 -4.97 -13.24 4.91
CA VAL A 129 -3.53 -13.49 4.88
C VAL A 129 -2.81 -12.26 5.41
N HIS A 130 -2.00 -12.45 6.46
CA HIS A 130 -1.11 -11.44 7.02
C HIS A 130 0.33 -11.85 6.69
N ARG A 131 1.01 -11.07 5.85
CA ARG A 131 2.45 -11.22 5.61
C ARG A 131 3.17 -10.18 6.46
N ILE A 132 3.75 -10.62 7.57
CA ILE A 132 4.48 -9.79 8.52
C ILE A 132 5.96 -9.90 8.19
N TYR A 133 6.60 -8.75 7.95
CA TYR A 133 8.00 -8.66 7.63
C TYR A 133 8.82 -8.33 8.88
N GLU A 134 10.09 -8.74 8.90
CA GLU A 134 11.05 -8.41 9.98
C GLU A 134 11.19 -6.89 10.21
N SER A 135 10.80 -6.06 9.24
CA SER A 135 10.85 -4.60 9.36
C SER A 135 9.74 -4.01 10.22
N GLY A 136 8.68 -4.78 10.50
CA GLY A 136 7.42 -4.36 11.10
C GLY A 136 6.28 -4.09 10.10
N ALA A 137 6.54 -4.11 8.79
CA ALA A 137 5.48 -3.93 7.78
C ALA A 137 4.55 -5.16 7.73
N VAL A 138 3.26 -4.91 7.54
CA VAL A 138 2.24 -5.96 7.36
C VAL A 138 1.47 -5.74 6.07
N VAL A 139 1.49 -6.74 5.19
CA VAL A 139 0.57 -6.82 4.06
C VAL A 139 -0.62 -7.65 4.50
N ILE A 140 -1.82 -7.08 4.43
CA ILE A 140 -3.08 -7.72 4.84
C ILE A 140 -3.91 -7.93 3.59
N SER A 141 -4.27 -9.18 3.30
CA SER A 141 -5.12 -9.56 2.18
C SER A 141 -6.35 -10.29 2.67
N TYR A 142 -7.54 -9.83 2.29
CA TYR A 142 -8.80 -10.51 2.54
C TYR A 142 -9.34 -11.08 1.23
N LEU A 143 -9.78 -12.34 1.29
CA LEU A 143 -10.78 -12.89 0.39
C LEU A 143 -12.10 -12.95 1.17
N VAL A 144 -13.10 -12.22 0.69
CA VAL A 144 -14.47 -12.23 1.22
C VAL A 144 -15.34 -13.03 0.27
N LYS A 145 -16.01 -14.05 0.79
CA LYS A 145 -16.95 -14.87 0.03
C LYS A 145 -18.32 -14.84 0.69
N THR A 146 -19.33 -14.46 -0.08
CA THR A 146 -20.71 -14.40 0.39
C THR A 146 -21.33 -15.78 0.23
N TRP A 147 -21.56 -16.51 1.32
CA TRP A 147 -22.08 -17.88 1.24
C TRP A 147 -23.62 -17.92 1.25
N GLU A 148 -24.27 -16.88 1.78
CA GLU A 148 -25.71 -16.63 1.68
C GLU A 148 -25.96 -15.14 1.37
N ALA A 149 -27.09 -14.84 0.76
CA ALA A 149 -27.45 -13.46 0.40
C ALA A 149 -27.37 -12.54 1.62
N SER A 150 -26.55 -11.49 1.51
CA SER A 150 -26.23 -10.60 2.62
C SER A 150 -26.67 -9.17 2.31
N ASP A 151 -27.00 -8.41 3.34
CA ASP A 151 -27.30 -6.99 3.22
C ASP A 151 -26.62 -6.18 4.33
N PHE A 152 -26.15 -5.00 3.95
CA PHE A 152 -25.40 -4.08 4.81
C PHE A 152 -25.51 -2.66 4.24
N ALA A 153 -25.47 -1.67 5.12
CA ALA A 153 -25.45 -0.25 4.74
C ALA A 153 -24.02 0.24 4.42
N GLY A 154 -23.02 -0.31 5.12
CA GLY A 154 -21.63 0.10 4.95
C GLY A 154 -20.66 -1.07 5.15
N ALA A 155 -19.54 -1.01 4.46
CA ALA A 155 -18.39 -1.89 4.67
C ALA A 155 -17.12 -1.08 4.45
N ALA A 156 -16.12 -1.22 5.32
CA ALA A 156 -14.89 -0.46 5.24
C ALA A 156 -13.65 -1.30 5.60
N ILE A 157 -12.52 -0.99 4.96
CA ILE A 157 -11.20 -1.28 5.51
C ILE A 157 -10.97 -0.27 6.64
N PHE A 158 -10.99 -0.76 7.87
CA PHE A 158 -10.95 0.03 9.09
C PHE A 158 -9.55 -0.07 9.70
N VAL A 159 -8.92 1.05 9.98
CA VAL A 159 -7.60 1.12 10.64
C VAL A 159 -7.68 2.13 11.76
N ARG A 160 -7.39 1.70 12.99
CA ARG A 160 -7.48 2.52 14.20
C ARG A 160 -6.11 2.99 14.69
N TYR A 161 -6.03 4.27 15.04
CA TYR A 161 -4.84 4.95 15.51
C TYR A 161 -5.08 5.52 16.92
N PRO A 162 -4.49 4.95 17.98
CA PRO A 162 -4.71 5.40 19.35
C PRO A 162 -4.38 6.89 19.55
N CYS A 163 -5.31 7.66 20.15
CA CYS A 163 -5.14 9.09 20.35
C CYS A 163 -3.93 9.41 21.24
N ASP A 164 -3.58 8.54 22.19
CA ASP A 164 -2.44 8.72 23.09
C ASP A 164 -1.09 8.81 22.34
N VAL A 165 -1.01 8.21 21.15
CA VAL A 165 0.17 8.24 20.29
C VAL A 165 0.06 9.32 19.22
N PHE A 166 -1.14 9.50 18.66
CA PHE A 166 -1.34 10.24 17.40
C PHE A 166 -2.03 11.60 17.52
N LYS A 167 -2.50 12.01 18.70
CA LYS A 167 -3.04 13.37 18.85
C LYS A 167 -2.00 14.45 18.51
N GLY A 168 -2.42 15.50 17.83
CA GLY A 168 -1.55 16.59 17.36
C GLY A 168 -0.55 16.19 16.26
N ARG A 169 -0.64 14.97 15.70
CA ARG A 169 0.25 14.51 14.62
C ARG A 169 -0.26 14.94 13.25
N TYR A 170 0.67 14.96 12.30
CA TYR A 170 0.41 15.29 10.91
C TYR A 170 -0.11 14.07 10.16
N PHE A 171 -1.15 14.24 9.34
CA PHE A 171 -1.65 13.22 8.42
C PHE A 171 -1.61 13.75 6.99
N ALA A 172 -1.08 12.98 6.05
CA ALA A 172 -1.17 13.27 4.62
C ALA A 172 -1.59 12.05 3.82
N ALA A 173 -2.43 12.28 2.81
CA ALA A 173 -2.82 11.26 1.84
C ALA A 173 -2.60 11.73 0.41
N PHE A 174 -2.24 10.78 -0.44
CA PHE A 174 -1.80 11.01 -1.81
C PHE A 174 -2.59 10.15 -2.78
N ARG A 175 -2.88 10.74 -3.95
CA ARG A 175 -3.49 10.08 -5.09
C ARG A 175 -2.69 10.38 -6.35
N GLY A 176 -2.21 9.33 -7.02
CA GLY A 176 -1.52 9.47 -8.31
C GLY A 176 -0.34 10.47 -8.32
N GLY A 177 0.38 10.62 -7.21
CA GLY A 177 1.49 11.57 -7.10
C GLY A 177 1.16 12.88 -6.37
N ASN A 178 -0.13 13.22 -6.24
CA ASN A 178 -0.54 14.50 -5.67
C ASN A 178 -1.01 14.33 -4.24
N LEU A 179 -0.65 15.28 -3.37
CA LEU A 179 -1.28 15.46 -2.07
C LEU A 179 -2.74 15.85 -2.31
N VAL A 180 -3.67 15.06 -1.76
CA VAL A 180 -5.12 15.28 -1.93
C VAL A 180 -5.84 15.53 -0.61
N PHE A 181 -5.15 15.24 0.48
CA PHE A 181 -5.69 15.17 1.81
C PHE A 181 -4.57 15.52 2.78
N GLU A 182 -4.78 16.51 3.64
CA GLU A 182 -3.77 16.97 4.59
C GLU A 182 -4.46 17.49 5.84
N VAL A 183 -4.05 16.94 6.99
CA VAL A 183 -4.44 17.42 8.31
C VAL A 183 -3.15 17.77 9.03
N GLU A 184 -2.90 19.07 9.19
CA GLU A 184 -1.67 19.57 9.82
C GLU A 184 -1.49 19.01 11.22
N LYS A 185 -2.59 18.92 11.98
CA LYS A 185 -2.65 18.39 13.34
C LYS A 185 -3.96 17.65 13.58
N LEU A 186 -3.86 16.38 13.92
CA LEU A 186 -5.00 15.59 14.42
C LEU A 186 -5.57 16.25 15.71
N PRO A 187 -6.91 16.33 15.87
CA PRO A 187 -7.53 17.08 16.96
C PRO A 187 -7.10 16.60 18.35
N GLU A 188 -6.48 17.44 19.18
CA GLU A 188 -6.00 16.99 20.49
C GLU A 188 -7.14 16.63 21.45
N GLU A 189 -8.23 17.38 21.38
CA GLU A 189 -9.44 17.21 22.18
C GLU A 189 -10.61 16.86 21.27
N HIS A 190 -11.66 16.29 21.86
CA HIS A 190 -12.92 15.98 21.19
C HIS A 190 -14.08 16.52 22.03
N GLU A 191 -15.03 17.18 21.37
CA GLU A 191 -16.28 17.62 21.97
C GLU A 191 -17.39 16.62 21.62
N PRO A 192 -17.85 15.79 22.58
CA PRO A 192 -18.89 14.79 22.32
C PRO A 192 -20.20 15.43 21.85
N GLY A 193 -20.82 14.86 20.83
CA GLY A 193 -22.09 15.36 20.28
C GLY A 193 -21.93 16.61 19.42
N SER A 194 -20.70 16.99 19.08
CA SER A 194 -20.42 18.11 18.16
C SER A 194 -20.89 17.81 16.74
N GLY A 195 -21.04 16.53 16.39
CA GLY A 195 -21.41 16.10 15.03
C GLY A 195 -20.27 16.24 14.01
N PHE A 196 -19.06 16.53 14.47
CA PHE A 196 -17.85 16.67 13.64
C PHE A 196 -16.91 15.47 13.83
N TRP A 197 -17.43 14.26 13.69
CA TRP A 197 -16.61 13.03 13.76
C TRP A 197 -15.73 12.86 12.53
N GLN A 198 -16.18 13.32 11.36
CA GLN A 198 -15.40 13.26 10.14
C GLN A 198 -14.42 14.43 10.10
N ILE A 199 -13.14 14.13 10.31
CA ILE A 199 -12.06 15.12 10.25
C ILE A 199 -11.91 15.60 8.80
N GLN A 200 -11.80 14.64 7.87
CA GLN A 200 -11.71 14.90 6.44
C GLN A 200 -12.00 13.61 5.67
N SER A 201 -12.38 13.69 4.38
CA SER A 201 -12.48 12.52 3.51
C SER A 201 -11.95 12.79 2.11
N GLY A 202 -11.65 11.72 1.37
CA GLY A 202 -11.34 11.78 -0.04
C GLY A 202 -10.76 10.47 -0.56
N VAL A 203 -10.60 10.40 -1.88
CA VAL A 203 -10.04 9.22 -2.56
C VAL A 203 -8.52 9.29 -2.56
N PHE A 204 -7.85 8.30 -1.95
CA PHE A 204 -6.39 8.19 -1.97
C PHE A 204 -5.91 6.74 -2.12
N SER A 205 -4.63 6.58 -2.45
CA SER A 205 -3.95 5.28 -2.57
C SER A 205 -3.00 5.00 -1.42
N VAL A 206 -2.35 6.06 -0.90
CA VAL A 206 -1.38 5.96 0.18
C VAL A 206 -1.53 7.14 1.13
N ALA A 207 -1.42 6.88 2.41
CA ALA A 207 -1.40 7.88 3.46
C ALA A 207 -0.25 7.61 4.43
N TYR A 208 0.16 8.64 5.16
CA TYR A 208 0.98 8.45 6.34
C TYR A 208 0.61 9.39 7.46
N ILE A 209 0.82 8.92 8.68
CA ILE A 209 0.85 9.73 9.88
C ILE A 209 2.32 9.96 10.24
N SER A 210 2.71 11.22 10.43
CA SER A 210 4.08 11.58 10.79
C SER A 210 4.17 12.39 12.06
N ALA A 211 5.31 12.22 12.72
CA ALA A 211 5.67 12.89 13.94
C ALA A 211 7.08 13.51 13.81
N PRO A 212 7.32 14.74 14.27
CA PRO A 212 8.65 15.32 14.33
C PRO A 212 9.59 14.46 15.19
N GLY A 213 10.88 14.40 14.82
CA GLY A 213 11.94 13.96 15.74
C GLY A 213 12.07 12.45 15.99
N GLY A 214 11.67 11.58 15.06
CA GLY A 214 11.87 10.12 15.20
C GLY A 214 10.79 9.39 16.03
N ALA A 215 9.69 10.09 16.35
CA ALA A 215 8.50 9.47 16.92
C ALA A 215 7.82 8.51 15.92
N ILE A 216 6.87 7.71 16.40
CA ILE A 216 6.15 6.69 15.64
C ILE A 216 5.48 7.31 14.41
N ASN A 217 5.71 6.70 13.25
CA ASN A 217 5.06 6.99 11.98
C ASN A 217 4.25 5.76 11.56
N VAL A 218 3.23 5.94 10.73
CA VAL A 218 2.48 4.85 10.11
C VAL A 218 2.28 5.17 8.64
N ILE A 219 2.59 4.22 7.75
CA ILE A 219 2.18 4.27 6.34
C ILE A 219 0.99 3.31 6.15
N LEU A 220 -0.06 3.79 5.49
CA LEU A 220 -1.19 3.00 4.99
C LEU A 220 -1.17 3.06 3.47
N ALA A 221 -1.19 1.92 2.78
CA ALA A 221 -1.29 1.89 1.32
C ALA A 221 -2.31 0.85 0.85
N TYR A 222 -3.24 1.27 -0.01
CA TYR A 222 -4.20 0.37 -0.66
C TYR A 222 -3.60 -0.20 -1.94
N ILE A 223 -3.67 -1.53 -2.08
CA ILE A 223 -3.12 -2.26 -3.24
C ILE A 223 -4.26 -2.75 -4.13
N THR A 224 -5.27 -3.37 -3.51
CA THR A 224 -6.46 -3.87 -4.20
C THR A 224 -7.71 -3.49 -3.39
N PRO A 225 -8.59 -2.62 -3.90
CA PRO A 225 -8.33 -1.70 -5.03
C PRO A 225 -7.18 -0.72 -4.70
N SER A 226 -6.56 -0.12 -5.72
CA SER A 226 -5.40 0.77 -5.55
C SER A 226 -5.75 2.20 -5.13
N GLU A 227 -7.03 2.57 -5.18
CA GLU A 227 -7.57 3.85 -4.71
C GLU A 227 -8.92 3.59 -4.04
N ILE A 228 -9.15 4.16 -2.87
CA ILE A 228 -10.37 3.98 -2.08
C ILE A 228 -10.85 5.33 -1.56
N ASP A 229 -12.16 5.57 -1.62
CA ASP A 229 -12.78 6.70 -0.93
C ASP A 229 -12.69 6.47 0.58
N THR A 230 -11.90 7.30 1.25
CA THR A 230 -11.50 7.06 2.63
C THR A 230 -11.85 8.25 3.48
N GLU A 231 -12.50 7.97 4.59
CA GLU A 231 -12.76 8.93 5.66
C GLU A 231 -11.67 8.82 6.71
N LEU A 232 -11.16 9.95 7.21
CA LEU A 232 -10.45 10.03 8.48
C LEU A 232 -11.42 10.55 9.52
N SER A 233 -11.67 9.74 10.54
CA SER A 233 -12.65 10.01 11.59
C SER A 233 -12.00 10.12 12.96
N ASP A 234 -12.63 10.87 13.84
CA ASP A 234 -12.41 10.85 15.28
C ASP A 234 -13.43 9.92 15.94
N GLU A 235 -12.98 8.73 16.36
CA GLU A 235 -13.88 7.70 16.93
C GLU A 235 -14.27 8.01 18.38
N ARG A 236 -13.72 9.07 18.98
CA ARG A 236 -14.15 9.56 20.31
C ARG A 236 -15.62 9.99 20.32
N GLU A 237 -16.18 10.38 19.18
CA GLU A 237 -17.63 10.66 19.04
C GLU A 237 -18.48 9.45 19.42
N TRP A 238 -17.97 8.23 19.16
CA TRP A 238 -18.65 6.98 19.44
C TRP A 238 -18.16 6.30 20.73
N GLY A 239 -17.46 7.05 21.59
CA GLY A 239 -16.93 6.56 22.86
C GLY A 239 -15.60 5.79 22.77
N GLY A 240 -14.94 5.77 21.60
CA GLY A 240 -13.59 5.26 21.43
C GLY A 240 -12.51 6.20 21.98
N ASN A 241 -11.23 5.83 21.85
CA ASN A 241 -10.08 6.71 22.15
C ASN A 241 -9.07 6.69 21.00
N GLU A 242 -9.56 6.75 19.76
CA GLU A 242 -8.79 6.49 18.55
C GLU A 242 -9.25 7.43 17.44
N TYR A 243 -8.35 7.73 16.50
CA TYR A 243 -8.73 8.13 15.15
C TYR A 243 -8.87 6.88 14.29
N ALA A 244 -9.61 6.96 13.18
CA ALA A 244 -9.69 5.86 12.25
C ALA A 244 -9.66 6.32 10.80
N THR A 245 -9.00 5.55 9.93
CA THR A 245 -9.25 5.62 8.49
C THR A 245 -10.25 4.54 8.10
N LYS A 246 -11.31 4.92 7.41
CA LYS A 246 -12.37 4.06 6.90
C LYS A 246 -12.36 4.09 5.38
N GLY A 247 -11.65 3.15 4.77
CA GLY A 247 -11.65 2.99 3.32
C GLY A 247 -12.94 2.28 2.90
N TRP A 248 -13.91 3.03 2.38
CA TRP A 248 -15.24 2.54 2.06
C TRP A 248 -15.22 1.58 0.85
N ILE A 249 -15.68 0.35 1.08
CA ILE A 249 -15.69 -0.76 0.12
C ILE A 249 -17.08 -1.37 -0.06
N GLN A 250 -18.16 -0.72 0.41
CA GLN A 250 -19.50 -1.30 0.36
C GLN A 250 -19.95 -1.72 -1.05
N ASP A 251 -19.53 -0.99 -2.08
CA ASP A 251 -19.91 -1.27 -3.47
C ASP A 251 -19.07 -2.39 -4.10
N LEU A 252 -17.99 -2.80 -3.42
CA LEU A 252 -17.07 -3.83 -3.88
C LEU A 252 -17.33 -5.19 -3.23
N VAL A 253 -17.96 -5.21 -2.06
CA VAL A 253 -18.32 -6.46 -1.37
C VAL A 253 -19.61 -7.02 -1.97
N PRO A 254 -19.61 -8.28 -2.46
CA PRO A 254 -20.79 -8.87 -3.09
C PRO A 254 -21.89 -9.16 -2.07
N LYS A 255 -23.12 -8.79 -2.39
CA LYS A 255 -24.31 -9.10 -1.59
C LYS A 255 -24.97 -10.43 -1.96
N THR A 256 -24.65 -10.97 -3.13
CA THR A 256 -25.25 -12.21 -3.64
C THR A 256 -24.44 -13.44 -3.24
N ALA A 257 -25.14 -14.54 -2.92
CA ALA A 257 -24.51 -15.83 -2.64
C ALA A 257 -23.59 -16.28 -3.78
N GLY A 258 -22.43 -16.83 -3.42
CA GLY A 258 -21.35 -17.23 -4.33
C GLY A 258 -20.46 -16.08 -4.83
N GLY A 259 -20.77 -14.82 -4.50
CA GLY A 259 -19.93 -13.69 -4.85
C GLY A 259 -18.63 -13.67 -4.06
N GLU A 260 -17.54 -13.23 -4.69
CA GLU A 260 -16.22 -13.13 -4.07
C GLU A 260 -15.60 -11.75 -4.34
N ALA A 261 -14.93 -11.18 -3.34
CA ALA A 261 -14.15 -9.95 -3.45
C ALA A 261 -12.81 -10.10 -2.73
N ASN A 262 -11.79 -9.42 -3.26
CA ASN A 262 -10.46 -9.41 -2.68
C ASN A 262 -10.03 -8.00 -2.33
N PHE A 263 -9.49 -7.83 -1.13
CA PHE A 263 -8.95 -6.57 -0.64
C PHE A 263 -7.51 -6.78 -0.21
N THR A 264 -6.62 -5.84 -0.50
CA THR A 264 -5.24 -5.90 -0.03
C THR A 264 -4.73 -4.51 0.28
N TRP A 265 -4.12 -4.37 1.45
CA TRP A 265 -3.50 -3.13 1.89
C TRP A 265 -2.25 -3.42 2.72
N ILE A 266 -1.46 -2.38 2.92
CA ILE A 266 -0.23 -2.40 3.70
C ILE A 266 -0.42 -1.46 4.87
N ILE A 267 -0.04 -1.92 6.06
CA ILE A 267 0.20 -1.04 7.21
C ILE A 267 1.64 -1.18 7.63
N PHE A 268 2.32 -0.06 7.83
CA PHE A 268 3.72 -0.05 8.23
C PHE A 268 3.98 0.98 9.32
N PRO A 269 3.78 0.62 10.60
CA PRO A 269 4.24 1.41 11.73
C PRO A 269 5.76 1.34 11.84
N HIS A 270 6.44 2.48 12.03
CA HIS A 270 7.90 2.53 12.15
C HIS A 270 8.44 3.81 12.81
N THR A 271 9.71 3.78 13.21
CA THR A 271 10.45 4.92 13.79
C THR A 271 11.46 5.56 12.82
N ARG A 272 11.44 5.16 11.53
CA ARG A 272 12.41 5.60 10.49
C ARG A 272 12.29 7.07 10.05
N GLY A 273 11.33 7.83 10.59
CA GLY A 273 11.16 9.27 10.36
C GLY A 273 10.44 9.64 9.05
N GLY A 274 10.11 10.94 8.91
CA GLY A 274 9.31 11.45 7.79
C GLY A 274 9.98 11.37 6.41
N GLU A 275 11.31 11.40 6.34
CA GLU A 275 12.04 11.23 5.06
C GLU A 275 11.88 9.80 4.51
N PHE A 276 11.78 8.80 5.40
CA PHE A 276 11.42 7.44 4.99
C PHE A 276 10.01 7.40 4.39
N ASN A 277 9.03 8.06 5.02
CA ASN A 277 7.65 8.14 4.50
C ASN A 277 7.62 8.74 3.10
N LYS A 278 8.24 9.91 2.91
CA LYS A 278 8.26 10.60 1.62
C LYS A 278 8.84 9.71 0.53
N ARG A 279 10.02 9.12 0.77
CA ARG A 279 10.67 8.21 -0.20
C ARG A 279 9.81 6.97 -0.47
N ALA A 280 9.22 6.35 0.54
CA ALA A 280 8.35 5.19 0.36
C ALA A 280 7.12 5.53 -0.48
N VAL A 281 6.46 6.67 -0.19
CA VAL A 281 5.32 7.19 -0.95
C VAL A 281 5.71 7.45 -2.40
N GLU A 282 6.83 8.14 -2.67
CA GLU A 282 7.32 8.39 -4.03
C GLU A 282 7.54 7.09 -4.82
N ILE A 283 8.12 6.06 -4.19
CA ILE A 283 8.34 4.76 -4.82
C ILE A 283 7.01 4.07 -5.13
N MET A 284 6.05 4.07 -4.19
CA MET A 284 4.72 3.50 -4.40
C MET A 284 3.96 4.22 -5.52
N GLN A 285 4.10 5.54 -5.63
CA GLN A 285 3.49 6.33 -6.70
C GLN A 285 4.10 5.99 -8.08
N LEU A 286 5.41 5.82 -8.15
CA LEU A 286 6.09 5.38 -9.36
C LEU A 286 5.64 3.96 -9.77
N GLN A 287 5.48 3.08 -8.79
CA GLN A 287 4.95 1.74 -9.00
C GLN A 287 3.52 1.76 -9.54
N ALA A 288 2.63 2.57 -8.96
CA ALA A 288 1.25 2.75 -9.44
C ALA A 288 1.23 3.28 -10.89
N SER A 289 2.11 4.22 -11.22
CA SER A 289 2.29 4.71 -12.59
C SER A 289 2.71 3.60 -13.55
N ALA A 290 3.63 2.74 -13.14
CA ALA A 290 4.06 1.59 -13.93
C ALA A 290 2.92 0.58 -14.14
N TYR A 291 2.10 0.28 -13.13
CA TYR A 291 0.87 -0.52 -13.30
C TYR A 291 -0.09 0.09 -14.33
N SER A 292 -0.30 1.41 -14.30
CA SER A 292 -1.14 2.11 -15.28
C SER A 292 -0.63 1.92 -16.73
N TYR A 293 0.69 2.03 -16.93
CA TYR A 293 1.29 1.74 -18.24
C TYR A 293 1.13 0.27 -18.65
N VAL A 294 1.37 -0.67 -17.74
CA VAL A 294 1.16 -2.11 -17.99
C VAL A 294 -0.27 -2.35 -18.49
N ALA A 295 -1.29 -1.86 -17.77
CA ALA A 295 -2.70 -2.03 -18.14
C ALA A 295 -3.05 -1.42 -19.51
N LYS A 296 -2.49 -0.24 -19.84
CA LYS A 296 -2.67 0.39 -21.16
C LYS A 296 -2.03 -0.45 -22.27
N VAL A 297 -0.81 -0.92 -22.05
CA VAL A 297 -0.04 -1.68 -23.05
C VAL A 297 -0.60 -3.08 -23.28
N GLU A 298 -1.06 -3.77 -22.24
CA GLU A 298 -1.67 -5.10 -22.33
C GLU A 298 -2.78 -5.17 -23.39
N ARG A 299 -3.62 -4.13 -23.47
CA ARG A 299 -4.75 -4.08 -24.40
C ARG A 299 -4.29 -4.00 -25.86
N ILE A 300 -3.17 -3.32 -26.11
CA ILE A 300 -2.71 -2.98 -27.47
C ILE A 300 -1.51 -3.80 -27.95
N ALA A 301 -0.77 -4.44 -27.04
CA ALA A 301 0.49 -5.11 -27.36
C ALA A 301 0.32 -6.20 -28.44
N ARG A 302 1.04 -6.07 -29.57
CA ARG A 302 1.15 -7.15 -30.57
C ARG A 302 2.58 -7.50 -30.94
N SER A 303 3.55 -6.59 -30.80
CA SER A 303 4.96 -6.89 -31.10
C SER A 303 5.59 -7.78 -30.03
N ALA A 304 6.50 -8.67 -30.44
CA ALA A 304 7.22 -9.53 -29.52
C ALA A 304 8.04 -8.73 -28.50
N ALA A 305 8.73 -7.66 -28.95
CA ALA A 305 9.52 -6.80 -28.09
C ALA A 305 8.67 -6.04 -27.04
N ALA A 306 7.45 -5.60 -27.38
CA ALA A 306 6.57 -4.99 -26.39
C ALA A 306 6.07 -6.02 -25.37
N LYS A 307 5.73 -7.24 -25.81
CA LYS A 307 5.33 -8.33 -24.91
C LYS A 307 6.44 -8.73 -23.95
N GLU A 308 7.69 -8.78 -24.41
CA GLU A 308 8.85 -9.08 -23.57
C GLU A 308 9.07 -8.01 -22.48
N ASN A 309 9.07 -6.73 -22.87
CA ASN A 309 9.20 -5.63 -21.92
C ASN A 309 8.03 -5.60 -20.91
N LEU A 310 6.82 -5.88 -21.38
CA LEU A 310 5.65 -5.97 -20.53
C LEU A 310 5.77 -7.11 -19.49
N ALA A 311 6.28 -8.27 -19.90
CA ALA A 311 6.54 -9.39 -19.00
C ALA A 311 7.59 -9.04 -17.93
N LYS A 312 8.68 -8.36 -18.32
CA LYS A 312 9.72 -7.85 -17.40
C LYS A 312 9.13 -6.88 -16.38
N ALA A 313 8.33 -5.91 -16.83
CA ALA A 313 7.66 -4.96 -15.94
C ALA A 313 6.77 -5.67 -14.91
N LYS A 314 5.90 -6.59 -15.36
CA LYS A 314 5.02 -7.37 -14.49
C LYS A 314 5.76 -8.21 -13.45
N ALA A 315 6.92 -8.77 -13.81
CA ALA A 315 7.72 -9.58 -12.89
C ALA A 315 8.41 -8.74 -11.80
N LEU A 316 8.69 -7.47 -12.07
CA LEU A 316 9.33 -6.56 -11.13
C LEU A 316 8.35 -5.85 -10.20
N LEU A 317 7.14 -5.53 -10.68
CA LEU A 317 6.16 -4.76 -9.91
C LEU A 317 5.86 -5.35 -8.53
N PRO A 318 5.61 -6.66 -8.34
CA PRO A 318 5.42 -7.24 -7.02
C PRO A 318 6.63 -7.10 -6.08
N LYS A 319 7.85 -7.10 -6.64
CA LYS A 319 9.10 -7.00 -5.86
C LYS A 319 9.32 -5.62 -5.27
N VAL A 320 8.67 -4.58 -5.82
CA VAL A 320 8.72 -3.22 -5.26
C VAL A 320 8.08 -3.20 -3.87
N LEU A 321 6.86 -3.73 -3.73
CA LEU A 321 6.17 -3.78 -2.43
C LEU A 321 6.94 -4.63 -1.43
N GLU A 322 7.47 -5.77 -1.88
CA GLU A 322 8.29 -6.63 -1.03
C GLU A 322 9.52 -5.88 -0.49
N ALA A 323 10.24 -5.15 -1.34
CA ALA A 323 11.41 -4.38 -0.94
C ALA A 323 11.03 -3.22 0.02
N ILE A 324 9.91 -2.51 -0.22
CA ILE A 324 9.39 -1.50 0.71
C ILE A 324 9.06 -2.15 2.06
N CYS A 325 8.37 -3.29 2.05
CA CYS A 325 8.01 -4.02 3.27
C CYS A 325 9.23 -4.61 3.98
N ARG A 326 10.37 -4.79 3.31
CA ARG A 326 11.67 -5.10 3.94
C ARG A 326 12.45 -3.85 4.39
N ALA A 327 11.86 -2.66 4.26
CA ALA A 327 12.47 -1.36 4.49
C ALA A 327 13.71 -1.05 3.61
N ASP A 328 13.84 -1.72 2.46
CA ASP A 328 14.91 -1.48 1.49
C ASP A 328 14.41 -0.57 0.36
N LEU A 329 14.40 0.74 0.65
CA LEU A 329 13.90 1.74 -0.30
C LEU A 329 14.80 1.92 -1.52
N ASP A 330 16.10 1.59 -1.42
CA ASP A 330 17.03 1.72 -2.55
C ASP A 330 16.76 0.61 -3.58
N THR A 331 16.64 -0.64 -3.12
CA THR A 331 16.23 -1.76 -3.98
C THR A 331 14.81 -1.55 -4.52
N ALA A 332 13.88 -1.06 -3.68
CA ALA A 332 12.52 -0.79 -4.12
C ALA A 332 12.47 0.28 -5.23
N LYS A 333 13.23 1.38 -5.06
CA LYS A 333 13.32 2.44 -6.08
C LYS A 333 13.90 1.90 -7.38
N ARG A 334 14.96 1.09 -7.32
CA ARG A 334 15.55 0.47 -8.50
C ARG A 334 14.53 -0.42 -9.24
N TYR A 335 13.82 -1.29 -8.52
CA TYR A 335 12.78 -2.13 -9.13
C TYR A 335 11.64 -1.29 -9.74
N ALA A 336 11.22 -0.22 -9.06
CA ALA A 336 10.18 0.67 -9.57
C ALA A 336 10.62 1.41 -10.85
N ASP A 337 11.85 1.91 -10.89
CA ASP A 337 12.45 2.55 -12.07
C ASP A 337 12.56 1.58 -13.25
N GLU A 338 13.10 0.38 -13.02
CA GLU A 338 13.22 -0.66 -14.05
C GLU A 338 11.84 -1.05 -14.58
N ALA A 339 10.87 -1.31 -13.70
CA ALA A 339 9.51 -1.66 -14.09
C ALA A 339 8.84 -0.55 -14.92
N TYR A 340 8.97 0.71 -14.48
CA TYR A 340 8.45 1.87 -15.19
C TYR A 340 9.09 2.01 -16.58
N ASN A 341 10.42 1.90 -16.66
CA ASN A 341 11.15 2.01 -17.92
C ASN A 341 10.76 0.91 -18.91
N TYR A 342 10.61 -0.34 -18.46
CA TYR A 342 10.13 -1.43 -19.29
C TYR A 342 8.69 -1.21 -19.78
N ALA A 343 7.78 -0.80 -18.88
CA ALA A 343 6.39 -0.52 -19.25
C ALA A 343 6.28 0.63 -20.28
N ARG A 344 7.06 1.70 -20.09
CA ARG A 344 7.14 2.84 -21.02
C ARG A 344 7.77 2.45 -22.36
N ALA A 345 8.81 1.63 -22.36
CA ALA A 345 9.44 1.13 -23.58
C ALA A 345 8.44 0.29 -24.41
N ALA A 346 7.71 -0.61 -23.76
CA ALA A 346 6.67 -1.41 -24.41
C ALA A 346 5.58 -0.53 -25.05
N PHE A 347 5.12 0.51 -24.34
CA PHE A 347 4.17 1.48 -24.88
C PHE A 347 4.72 2.21 -26.11
N THR A 348 5.97 2.68 -26.04
CA THR A 348 6.61 3.42 -27.12
C THR A 348 6.80 2.56 -28.37
N ILE A 349 7.14 1.27 -28.21
CA ILE A 349 7.27 0.32 -29.32
C ILE A 349 5.92 0.12 -30.02
N GLU A 350 4.84 -0.08 -29.26
CA GLU A 350 3.49 -0.26 -29.83
C GLU A 350 2.98 1.00 -30.50
N LEU A 351 3.20 2.17 -29.89
CA LEU A 351 2.86 3.45 -30.49
C LEU A 351 3.60 3.65 -31.82
N ARG A 352 4.91 3.39 -31.86
CA ARG A 352 5.69 3.46 -33.11
C ARG A 352 5.18 2.47 -34.16
N ARG A 353 4.86 1.23 -33.78
CA ARG A 353 4.31 0.25 -34.72
C ARG A 353 2.99 0.73 -35.31
N ALA A 354 2.08 1.23 -34.46
CA ALA A 354 0.79 1.76 -34.89
C ALA A 354 0.95 2.98 -35.80
N SER A 355 1.78 3.96 -35.42
CA SER A 355 2.05 5.14 -36.25
C SER A 355 2.68 4.77 -37.59
N THR A 356 3.63 3.84 -37.62
CA THR A 356 4.22 3.40 -38.89
C THR A 356 3.20 2.72 -39.80
N LEU A 357 2.41 1.79 -39.27
CA LEU A 357 1.44 1.03 -40.06
C LEU A 357 0.25 1.88 -40.54
N TYR A 358 -0.28 2.76 -39.68
CA TYR A 358 -1.53 3.46 -39.95
C TYR A 358 -1.35 4.92 -40.39
N ILE A 359 -0.17 5.50 -40.23
CA ILE A 359 0.10 6.89 -40.64
C ILE A 359 1.19 6.92 -41.71
N ILE A 360 2.39 6.41 -41.39
CA ILE A 360 3.55 6.56 -42.28
C ILE A 360 3.38 5.78 -43.59
N ILE A 361 3.04 4.48 -43.52
CA ILE A 361 2.87 3.65 -44.73
C ILE A 361 1.77 4.22 -45.64
N PRO A 362 0.55 4.54 -45.16
CA PRO A 362 -0.46 5.17 -46.00
C PRO A 362 0.00 6.48 -46.63
N LEU A 363 0.71 7.34 -45.89
CA LEU A 363 1.19 8.62 -46.39
C LEU A 363 2.24 8.43 -47.49
N VAL A 364 3.18 7.48 -47.33
CA VAL A 364 4.15 7.10 -48.38
C VAL A 364 3.43 6.56 -49.62
N VAL A 365 2.44 5.69 -49.44
CA VAL A 365 1.64 5.16 -50.56
C VAL A 365 0.92 6.30 -51.31
N CYS A 366 0.30 7.24 -50.59
CA CYS A 366 -0.33 8.42 -51.21
C CYS A 366 0.67 9.25 -52.03
N VAL A 367 1.86 9.52 -51.48
CA VAL A 367 2.90 10.29 -52.19
C VAL A 367 3.38 9.55 -53.44
N VAL A 368 3.58 8.23 -53.37
CA VAL A 368 4.00 7.41 -54.52
C VAL A 368 2.90 7.39 -55.59
N VAL A 369 1.63 7.21 -55.20
CA VAL A 369 0.48 7.22 -56.14
C VAL A 369 0.33 8.59 -56.79
N LEU A 370 0.42 9.69 -56.03
CA LEU A 370 0.39 11.06 -56.56
C LEU A 370 1.56 11.32 -57.52
N GLY A 371 2.77 10.95 -57.14
CA GLY A 371 3.95 11.08 -58.01
C GLY A 371 3.80 10.28 -59.30
N TRP A 372 3.23 9.07 -59.23
CA TRP A 372 2.94 8.25 -60.40
C TRP A 372 1.86 8.87 -61.29
N ALA A 373 0.78 9.40 -60.70
CA ALA A 373 -0.28 10.11 -61.42
C ALA A 373 0.25 11.36 -62.14
N ILE A 374 1.04 12.20 -61.45
CA ILE A 374 1.70 13.38 -62.03
C ILE A 374 2.62 12.97 -63.19
N ARG A 375 3.43 11.93 -63.00
CA ARG A 375 4.35 11.46 -64.05
C ARG A 375 3.61 10.88 -65.26
N ARG A 376 2.47 10.22 -65.04
CA ARG A 376 1.60 9.71 -66.12
C ARG A 376 0.95 10.88 -66.87
N TRP A 377 0.45 11.87 -66.16
CA TRP A 377 -0.16 13.07 -66.73
C TRP A 377 0.86 13.92 -67.53
N ALA A 378 2.08 14.08 -67.02
CA ALA A 378 3.16 14.77 -67.74
C ALA A 378 3.58 14.04 -69.03
N ARG A 379 3.47 12.70 -69.07
CA ARG A 379 3.72 11.91 -70.30
C ARG A 379 2.60 12.07 -71.32
N SER A 380 1.33 12.08 -70.90
CA SER A 380 0.21 12.32 -71.83
C SER A 380 0.27 13.73 -72.41
N TRP A 381 0.59 14.74 -71.60
CA TRP A 381 0.80 16.12 -72.07
C TRP A 381 1.96 16.27 -73.07
N LYS A 382 3.06 15.52 -72.88
CA LYS A 382 4.16 15.50 -73.86
C LYS A 382 3.79 14.79 -75.16
N ALA A 383 2.97 13.74 -75.09
CA ALA A 383 2.49 13.04 -76.28
C ALA A 383 1.54 13.93 -77.11
N GLU A 384 0.62 14.63 -76.45
CA GLU A 384 -0.30 15.59 -77.11
C GLU A 384 0.42 16.77 -77.80
N ARG A 385 1.61 17.15 -77.34
CA ARG A 385 2.44 18.21 -77.95
C ARG A 385 3.32 17.77 -79.11
N ILE A 386 3.48 16.47 -79.35
CA ILE A 386 4.28 15.94 -80.46
C ILE A 386 3.39 15.61 -81.68
N GLU A 387 2.10 15.40 -81.45
CA GLU A 387 1.12 15.05 -82.50
C GLU A 387 0.20 16.22 -82.93
N GLY A 388 0.33 17.40 -82.31
CA GLY A 388 -0.30 18.65 -82.75
C GLY A 388 0.76 19.65 -83.22
#